data_AF-A0A2N6NFR0-F1
#
_entry.id   AF-A0A2N6NFR0-F1
#
_cell.length_a   1.000
_cell.length_b   1.000
_cell.length_c   1.000
_cell.angle_alpha   90.00
_cell.angle_beta   90.00
_cell.angle_gamma   90.00
#
_symmetry.space_group_name_H-M   'P 1'
#
loop_
_entity.id
_entity.type
_entity.pdbx_description
1 polymer ?
#
loop_
_entity_poly.entity_id
_entity_poly.type
_entity_poly.pdbx_seq_one_letter_code
_entity_poly.pdbx_strand_id
1 'polypeptide(L)'
;MALTVKQLHGASSFLLTFEPIDTSDVALSTQPFHILLDPCIVAASANSNNNSSSNGFFSTASMTPPPHAADVALISSPRRCHCHEPTLRRLPPRTRILAAPLAARRIRGWRHFHTVETLPRWDDSTRGARRDEERDKILRIPVLSKILGGEPGEVTLTYIGPKRGSHVAIGITYRPPMVRRRTASPVPPPPLRLPTPAPSFSADDGGGSSSSSSSVTSGSPPLFLPATPPPPPPPLTHTITTTTTTTPTSARSCGIQDSTVSVVFAPHGVAYTALQGYATAHLLQESALPLTALLHCFYNVSPPWYSYRHHTHRRLSALAGQETAVALGARAWIGARAGSGDRDGQRAFEVQRALDRCFADGGEASPDVSKRHLLTGSPGGGHGHHHPTEVRALAVGEEIAMTSEGVWEEETLFSDEGKWSLELLGLGLDIGDEKGLLPVDWLGNAW
;
A
#
# COMPACT_ATOMS: atom_id res chain seq x y z
N MET A 1 -8.59 2.35 -0.52
CA MET A 1 -7.24 2.95 -0.65
C MET A 1 -6.88 3.10 -2.12
N ALA A 2 -6.20 4.18 -2.47
CA ALA A 2 -5.74 4.48 -3.82
C ALA A 2 -4.23 4.33 -3.90
N LEU A 3 -3.78 3.65 -4.95
CA LEU A 3 -2.41 3.62 -5.43
C LEU A 3 -2.42 4.32 -6.79
N THR A 4 -1.66 5.40 -6.92
CA THR A 4 -1.38 6.00 -8.22
C THR A 4 0.04 5.63 -8.63
N VAL A 5 0.17 5.05 -9.82
CA VAL A 5 1.46 4.71 -10.43
C VAL A 5 1.69 5.65 -11.61
N LYS A 6 2.69 6.54 -11.50
CA LYS A 6 3.07 7.45 -12.57
C LYS A 6 4.40 7.04 -13.19
N GLN A 7 4.44 6.87 -14.50
CA GLN A 7 5.65 6.58 -15.25
C GLN A 7 6.46 7.87 -15.47
N LEU A 8 7.75 7.85 -15.13
CA LEU A 8 8.66 8.98 -15.31
C LEU A 8 9.52 8.75 -16.57
N HIS A 9 10.65 9.45 -16.69
CA HIS A 9 11.49 9.46 -17.90
C HIS A 9 12.31 8.17 -18.13
N GLY A 10 12.54 7.39 -17.07
CA GLY A 10 13.32 6.16 -17.13
C GLY A 10 12.44 4.94 -17.30
N ALA A 11 12.89 3.93 -18.05
CA ALA A 11 12.14 2.72 -18.31
C ALA A 11 11.72 1.94 -17.05
N SER A 12 12.40 2.16 -15.92
CA SER A 12 12.05 1.60 -14.61
C SER A 12 11.79 2.67 -13.56
N SER A 13 11.58 3.92 -13.99
CA SER A 13 11.42 5.07 -13.09
C SER A 13 9.94 5.38 -12.91
N PHE A 14 9.46 5.22 -11.69
CA PHE A 14 8.05 5.40 -11.34
C PHE A 14 7.93 6.26 -10.08
N LEU A 15 6.85 7.03 -9.99
CA LEU A 15 6.38 7.61 -8.74
C LEU A 15 5.15 6.83 -8.29
N LEU A 16 5.22 6.25 -7.10
CA LEU A 16 4.07 5.66 -6.43
C LEU A 16 3.52 6.66 -5.43
N THR A 17 2.22 6.87 -5.47
CA THR A 17 1.50 7.70 -4.51
C THR A 17 0.45 6.84 -3.82
N PHE A 18 0.51 6.76 -2.50
CA PHE A 18 -0.43 6.01 -1.67
C PHE A 18 -1.33 6.98 -0.92
N GLU A 19 -2.63 6.88 -1.16
CA GLU A 19 -3.64 7.77 -0.59
C GLU A 19 -4.80 6.97 0.02
N PRO A 20 -5.26 7.32 1.24
CA PRO A 20 -6.48 6.74 1.79
C PRO A 20 -7.69 7.14 0.94
N ILE A 21 -8.54 6.17 0.59
CA ILE A 21 -9.87 6.47 -0.01
C ILE A 21 -10.83 6.40 1.15
N ASP A 22 -11.10 7.55 1.76
CA ASP A 22 -12.25 7.68 2.65
C ASP A 22 -13.10 8.82 2.10
N THR A 23 -14.41 8.59 2.01
CA THR A 23 -15.39 9.60 1.61
C THR A 23 -15.79 10.53 2.76
N SER A 24 -15.21 10.32 3.95
CA SER A 24 -15.46 11.18 5.11
C SER A 24 -14.47 12.34 5.16
N ASP A 25 -14.89 13.48 5.70
CA ASP A 25 -14.06 14.70 5.90
C ASP A 25 -12.72 14.42 6.62
N VAL A 26 -12.63 13.28 7.29
CA VAL A 26 -11.46 12.75 7.99
C VAL A 26 -10.32 12.36 7.03
N ALA A 27 -10.64 11.92 5.80
CA ALA A 27 -9.67 11.53 4.76
C ALA A 27 -8.85 12.70 4.24
N LEU A 28 -9.46 13.90 4.20
CA LEU A 28 -8.83 15.12 3.72
C LEU A 28 -7.62 15.54 4.58
N SER A 29 -7.51 14.98 5.78
CA SER A 29 -6.40 15.24 6.68
C SER A 29 -5.18 14.37 6.39
N THR A 30 -5.28 13.18 5.79
CA THR A 30 -4.09 12.33 5.59
C THR A 30 -3.19 12.84 4.46
N GLN A 31 -1.88 12.91 4.70
CA GLN A 31 -0.93 13.25 3.64
C GLN A 31 -0.65 12.00 2.80
N PRO A 32 -0.63 12.12 1.45
CA PRO A 32 -0.18 11.05 0.59
C PRO A 32 1.24 10.60 0.96
N PHE A 33 1.52 9.31 0.83
CA PHE A 33 2.88 8.79 0.97
C PHE A 33 3.47 8.54 -0.41
N HIS A 34 4.64 9.11 -0.69
CA HIS A 34 5.24 9.09 -2.01
C HIS A 34 6.54 8.26 -2.03
N ILE A 35 6.59 7.28 -2.93
CA ILE A 35 7.77 6.44 -3.16
C ILE A 35 8.28 6.65 -4.58
N LEU A 36 9.53 7.09 -4.70
CA LEU A 36 10.21 7.26 -5.98
C LEU A 36 11.06 6.02 -6.32
N LEU A 37 10.68 5.28 -7.36
CA LEU A 37 11.40 4.09 -7.82
C LEU A 37 12.43 4.44 -8.89
N ASP A 38 13.68 3.98 -8.72
CA ASP A 38 14.79 4.07 -9.69
C ASP A 38 14.81 5.36 -10.54
N PRO A 39 14.89 6.55 -9.91
CA PRO A 39 14.81 7.81 -10.64
C PRO A 39 15.96 7.95 -11.64
N CYS A 40 15.60 8.09 -12.92
CA CYS A 40 16.54 8.32 -14.01
C CYS A 40 15.97 9.35 -14.99
N ILE A 41 16.69 10.47 -15.17
CA ILE A 41 16.30 11.58 -16.05
C ILE A 41 16.85 11.38 -17.46
N VAL A 42 17.93 10.62 -17.58
CA VAL A 42 18.46 10.26 -18.89
C VAL A 42 17.51 9.24 -19.46
N ALA A 43 16.78 9.62 -20.51
CA ALA A 43 16.09 8.67 -21.37
C ALA A 43 17.12 7.58 -21.70
N ALA A 44 16.87 6.37 -21.23
CA ALA A 44 17.76 5.25 -21.48
C ALA A 44 17.67 4.93 -22.98
N SER A 45 18.35 5.72 -23.81
CA SER A 45 18.67 5.35 -25.18
C SER A 45 19.56 4.13 -25.06
N ALA A 46 18.93 2.96 -25.07
CA ALA A 46 19.56 1.69 -24.79
C ALA A 46 20.58 1.29 -25.85
N ASN A 47 20.78 2.09 -26.91
CA ASN A 47 21.79 1.89 -27.94
C ASN A 47 22.47 3.23 -28.25
N SER A 48 23.60 3.52 -27.60
CA SER A 48 24.54 4.51 -28.13
C SER A 48 25.92 3.90 -28.28
N ASN A 49 26.15 3.43 -29.51
CA ASN A 49 27.47 3.44 -30.14
C ASN A 49 27.58 4.62 -31.12
N ASN A 50 26.71 5.64 -31.05
CA ASN A 50 26.75 6.78 -31.95
C ASN A 50 26.92 8.10 -31.21
N ASN A 51 28.03 8.73 -31.56
CA ASN A 51 28.58 9.97 -31.03
C ASN A 51 27.79 11.22 -31.48
N SER A 52 26.47 11.12 -31.59
CA SER A 52 25.63 12.24 -32.01
C SER A 52 25.20 13.05 -30.78
N SER A 53 25.93 14.13 -30.55
CA SER A 53 25.58 15.25 -29.69
C SER A 53 24.31 15.95 -30.20
N SER A 54 23.14 15.38 -29.91
CA SER A 54 21.89 16.13 -29.98
C SER A 54 21.63 16.78 -28.61
N ASN A 55 21.92 18.08 -28.52
CA ASN A 55 21.44 18.97 -27.46
C ASN A 55 19.91 19.15 -27.61
N GLY A 56 19.15 18.09 -27.34
CA GLY A 56 17.73 18.21 -27.09
C GLY A 56 17.54 18.87 -25.73
N PHE A 57 17.11 20.13 -25.71
CA PHE A 57 16.64 20.80 -24.50
C PHE A 57 15.52 19.96 -23.88
N PHE A 58 15.85 19.18 -22.85
CA PHE A 58 14.85 18.51 -22.04
C PHE A 58 14.07 19.59 -21.28
N SER A 59 12.77 19.68 -21.55
CA SER A 59 11.88 20.58 -20.81
C SER A 59 11.90 20.16 -19.34
N THR A 60 12.57 20.96 -18.50
CA THR A 60 12.67 20.77 -17.05
C THR A 60 11.32 20.90 -16.34
N ALA A 61 10.26 21.27 -17.06
CA ALA A 61 8.91 21.50 -16.53
C ALA A 61 8.11 20.21 -16.28
N SER A 62 8.45 19.06 -16.91
CA SER A 62 7.75 17.79 -16.64
C SER A 62 8.30 17.03 -15.42
N MET A 63 9.34 17.57 -14.78
CA MET A 63 9.96 17.03 -13.56
C MET A 63 9.54 17.79 -12.30
N THR A 64 8.31 18.28 -12.25
CA THR A 64 7.78 18.90 -11.03
C THR A 64 6.63 18.08 -10.42
N PRO A 65 6.90 16.96 -9.75
CA PRO A 65 6.59 16.91 -8.34
C PRO A 65 7.62 17.80 -7.61
N PRO A 66 7.21 18.73 -6.74
CA PRO A 66 8.17 19.59 -6.06
C PRO A 66 9.23 18.71 -5.37
N PRO A 67 10.53 19.08 -5.40
CA PRO A 67 11.62 18.27 -4.83
C PRO A 67 11.44 17.94 -3.34
N HIS A 68 10.44 18.54 -2.68
CA HIS A 68 10.00 18.22 -1.32
C HIS A 68 9.01 17.05 -1.20
N ALA A 69 8.54 16.44 -2.30
CA ALA A 69 7.36 15.55 -2.30
C ALA A 69 7.65 14.07 -2.00
N ALA A 70 8.81 13.52 -2.37
CA ALA A 70 9.06 12.09 -2.15
C ALA A 70 9.56 11.83 -0.72
N ASP A 71 8.82 11.02 0.03
CA ASP A 71 9.22 10.59 1.38
C ASP A 71 10.42 9.65 1.32
N VAL A 72 10.43 8.77 0.31
CA VAL A 72 11.42 7.72 0.15
C VAL A 72 11.80 7.55 -1.32
N ALA A 73 13.08 7.37 -1.61
CA ALA A 73 13.54 6.88 -2.91
C ALA A 73 14.09 5.45 -2.81
N LEU A 74 13.58 4.55 -3.65
CA LEU A 74 13.98 3.14 -3.72
C LEU A 74 14.88 2.88 -4.93
N ILE A 75 16.04 2.29 -4.68
CA ILE A 75 17.02 1.95 -5.73
C ILE A 75 17.22 0.44 -5.80
N SER A 76 16.72 -0.17 -6.86
CA SER A 76 16.67 -1.64 -7.04
C SER A 76 18.01 -2.27 -7.39
N SER A 77 18.92 -1.54 -8.05
CA SER A 77 20.23 -2.08 -8.44
C SER A 77 21.32 -1.02 -8.57
N PRO A 78 22.62 -1.39 -8.48
CA PRO A 78 23.74 -0.46 -8.65
C PRO A 78 24.02 -0.07 -10.11
N ARG A 79 23.28 -0.65 -11.08
CA ARG A 79 23.46 -0.38 -12.51
C ARG A 79 23.11 1.08 -12.80
N ARG A 80 23.82 1.71 -13.74
CA ARG A 80 23.67 3.14 -14.04
C ARG A 80 22.25 3.57 -14.43
N CYS A 81 21.47 2.69 -15.04
CA CYS A 81 20.08 2.96 -15.42
C CYS A 81 19.08 2.91 -14.24
N HIS A 82 19.50 2.46 -13.06
CA HIS A 82 18.69 2.44 -11.82
C HIS A 82 19.28 3.38 -10.76
N CYS A 83 20.61 3.44 -10.68
CA CYS A 83 21.38 4.23 -9.73
C CYS A 83 22.11 5.38 -10.46
N HIS A 84 21.35 6.33 -11.02
CA HIS A 84 21.87 7.43 -11.80
C HIS A 84 22.25 8.62 -10.90
N GLU A 85 23.55 8.83 -10.69
CA GLU A 85 24.08 9.83 -9.75
C GLU A 85 23.62 11.28 -10.05
N PRO A 86 23.69 11.80 -11.30
CA PRO A 86 23.21 13.15 -11.58
C PRO A 86 21.74 13.36 -11.29
N THR A 87 20.91 12.31 -11.44
CA THR A 87 19.48 12.40 -11.11
C THR A 87 19.27 12.39 -9.60
N LEU A 88 19.92 11.48 -8.90
CA LEU A 88 19.77 11.36 -7.45
C LEU A 88 20.30 12.60 -6.72
N ARG A 89 21.41 13.20 -7.16
CA ARG A 89 21.92 14.45 -6.56
C ARG A 89 21.00 15.66 -6.72
N ARG A 90 19.99 15.60 -7.61
CA ARG A 90 18.94 16.64 -7.69
C ARG A 90 17.90 16.51 -6.58
N LEU A 91 17.80 15.36 -5.92
CA LEU A 91 16.94 15.19 -4.75
C LEU A 91 17.55 15.91 -3.54
N PRO A 92 16.72 16.43 -2.62
CA PRO A 92 17.22 17.03 -1.39
C PRO A 92 18.12 16.09 -0.57
N PRO A 93 19.16 16.60 0.10
CA PRO A 93 20.01 15.81 1.01
C PRO A 93 19.24 15.07 2.12
N ARG A 94 18.08 15.60 2.51
CA ARG A 94 17.20 15.04 3.54
C ARG A 94 16.34 13.86 3.06
N THR A 95 16.27 13.60 1.76
CA THR A 95 15.48 12.49 1.22
C THR A 95 16.04 11.17 1.73
N ARG A 96 15.16 10.31 2.25
CA ARG A 96 15.55 8.98 2.73
C ARG A 96 15.77 8.06 1.53
N ILE A 97 17.00 7.55 1.37
CA ILE A 97 17.35 6.62 0.31
C ILE A 97 17.37 5.21 0.87
N LEU A 98 16.59 4.30 0.28
CA LEU A 98 16.65 2.87 0.57
C LEU A 98 17.07 2.15 -0.71
N ALA A 99 18.11 1.33 -0.61
CA ALA A 99 18.72 0.77 -1.80
C ALA A 99 19.18 -0.67 -1.61
N ALA A 100 19.25 -1.39 -2.72
CA ALA A 100 19.94 -2.68 -2.77
C ALA A 100 21.38 -2.54 -2.21
N PRO A 101 21.95 -3.56 -1.56
CA PRO A 101 23.21 -3.44 -0.80
C PRO A 101 24.37 -2.76 -1.54
N LEU A 102 24.59 -3.15 -2.81
CA LEU A 102 25.65 -2.58 -3.64
C LEU A 102 25.35 -1.14 -4.09
N ALA A 103 24.07 -0.82 -4.34
CA ALA A 103 23.64 0.53 -4.69
C ALA A 103 23.76 1.46 -3.47
N ALA A 104 23.32 1.03 -2.28
CA ALA A 104 23.46 1.77 -1.03
C ALA A 104 24.93 2.15 -0.76
N ARG A 105 25.85 1.19 -0.91
CA ARG A 105 27.29 1.45 -0.75
C ARG A 105 27.80 2.53 -1.71
N ARG A 106 27.37 2.47 -2.97
CA ARG A 106 27.75 3.47 -3.98
C ARG A 106 27.21 4.86 -3.63
N ILE A 107 25.93 4.95 -3.26
CA ILE A 107 25.25 6.20 -2.93
C ILE A 107 25.85 6.86 -1.69
N ARG A 108 26.21 6.08 -0.66
CA ARG A 108 26.94 6.59 0.53
C ARG A 108 28.27 7.25 0.14
N GLY A 109 28.96 6.70 -0.84
CA GLY A 109 30.21 7.25 -1.37
C GLY A 109 30.06 8.65 -1.98
N TRP A 110 28.86 9.03 -2.40
CA TRP A 110 28.59 10.37 -2.95
C TRP A 110 28.51 11.46 -1.88
N ARG A 111 28.30 11.09 -0.61
CA ARG A 111 28.21 12.01 0.54
C ARG A 111 27.21 13.16 0.36
N HIS A 112 26.15 12.90 -0.40
CA HIS A 112 25.09 13.88 -0.68
C HIS A 112 23.89 13.74 0.26
N PHE A 113 23.55 12.52 0.66
CA PHE A 113 22.35 12.22 1.46
C PHE A 113 22.68 11.96 2.92
N HIS A 114 21.82 12.42 3.83
CA HIS A 114 21.94 12.17 5.27
C HIS A 114 21.60 10.71 5.63
N THR A 115 20.55 10.16 5.02
CA THR A 115 20.02 8.84 5.36
C THR A 115 20.05 7.92 4.15
N VAL A 116 20.99 6.97 4.15
CA VAL A 116 21.10 5.93 3.12
C VAL A 116 21.12 4.55 3.77
N GLU A 117 20.00 3.86 3.70
CA GLU A 117 19.83 2.54 4.29
C GLU A 117 19.87 1.44 3.23
N THR A 118 20.23 0.24 3.66
CA THR A 118 20.20 -0.94 2.81
C THR A 118 18.86 -1.63 3.03
N LEU A 119 18.14 -1.94 1.95
CA LEU A 119 16.89 -2.69 2.06
C LEU A 119 17.15 -4.08 2.67
N PRO A 120 16.34 -4.50 3.64
CA PRO A 120 16.49 -5.82 4.24
C PRO A 120 16.16 -6.88 3.19
N ARG A 121 16.95 -7.96 3.19
CA ARG A 121 16.83 -9.02 2.20
C ARG A 121 15.88 -10.10 2.69
N TRP A 122 14.88 -10.41 1.87
CA TRP A 122 14.07 -11.60 2.04
C TRP A 122 14.89 -12.86 1.72
N ASP A 123 14.94 -13.81 2.66
CA ASP A 123 15.61 -15.10 2.47
C ASP A 123 14.72 -16.26 2.93
N ASP A 124 14.36 -17.12 1.96
CA ASP A 124 13.52 -18.31 2.17
C ASP A 124 14.28 -19.43 2.90
N SER A 125 15.61 -19.32 3.05
CA SER A 125 16.45 -20.33 3.68
C SER A 125 16.20 -20.53 5.18
N THR A 126 15.31 -19.73 5.76
CA THR A 126 15.08 -19.62 7.21
C THR A 126 13.85 -20.40 7.67
N ARG A 127 13.47 -21.49 6.97
CA ARG A 127 12.54 -22.50 7.52
C ARG A 127 13.14 -23.10 8.81
N GLY A 128 12.90 -22.44 9.94
CA GLY A 128 13.43 -22.80 11.26
C GLY A 128 14.03 -21.64 12.08
N ALA A 129 14.11 -20.43 11.52
CA ALA A 129 14.56 -19.26 12.27
C ALA A 129 13.56 -18.85 13.36
N ARG A 130 14.07 -18.37 14.51
CA ARG A 130 13.24 -17.83 15.59
C ARG A 130 12.47 -16.60 15.10
N ARG A 131 11.28 -16.37 15.67
CA ARG A 131 10.36 -15.26 15.35
C ARG A 131 11.02 -13.87 15.33
N ASP A 132 12.10 -13.69 16.08
CA ASP A 132 12.83 -12.42 16.15
C ASP A 132 13.62 -12.12 14.85
N GLU A 133 14.11 -13.13 14.13
CA GLU A 133 14.84 -12.95 12.86
C GLU A 133 13.92 -12.57 11.69
N GLU A 134 12.60 -12.77 11.84
CA GLU A 134 11.62 -12.39 10.82
C GLU A 134 11.45 -10.87 10.74
N ARG A 135 11.62 -10.16 11.86
CA ARG A 135 11.57 -8.68 11.90
C ARG A 135 12.70 -8.04 11.10
N ASP A 136 13.83 -8.72 10.96
CA ASP A 136 14.99 -8.19 10.24
C ASP A 136 14.86 -8.25 8.71
N LYS A 137 13.82 -8.93 8.19
CA LYS A 137 13.62 -9.11 6.74
C LYS A 137 12.76 -8.03 6.10
N ILE A 138 12.05 -7.24 6.90
CA ILE A 138 11.08 -6.26 6.43
C ILE A 138 11.34 -4.93 7.13
N LEU A 139 11.54 -3.88 6.35
CA LEU A 139 11.63 -2.52 6.88
C LEU A 139 10.22 -1.98 7.01
N ARG A 140 9.83 -1.55 8.22
CA ARG A 140 8.53 -0.93 8.51
C ARG A 140 8.73 0.57 8.72
N ILE A 141 8.00 1.38 7.95
CA ILE A 141 8.02 2.83 8.03
C ILE A 141 6.64 3.28 8.51
N PRO A 142 6.52 3.91 9.69
CA PRO A 142 5.24 4.41 10.17
C PRO A 142 4.78 5.58 9.28
N VAL A 143 3.51 5.55 8.88
CA VAL A 143 2.84 6.65 8.19
C VAL A 143 2.02 7.40 9.24
N LEU A 144 2.41 8.64 9.54
CA LEU A 144 1.81 9.39 10.64
C LEU A 144 0.33 9.68 10.37
N SER A 145 -0.52 9.40 11.36
CA SER A 145 -1.89 9.91 11.36
C SER A 145 -1.87 11.40 11.68
N LYS A 146 -2.62 12.20 10.93
CA LYS A 146 -2.81 13.63 11.26
C LYS A 146 -3.88 13.83 12.34
N ILE A 147 -4.61 12.77 12.69
CA ILE A 147 -5.69 12.82 13.65
C ILE A 147 -5.14 12.45 15.02
N LEU A 148 -5.41 13.30 16.00
CA LEU A 148 -4.98 13.08 17.37
C LEU A 148 -5.60 11.77 17.90
N GLY A 149 -4.75 10.81 18.26
CA GLY A 149 -5.18 9.48 18.73
C GLY A 149 -5.52 8.48 17.62
N GLY A 150 -5.29 8.82 16.35
CA GLY A 150 -5.31 7.85 15.25
C GLY A 150 -4.13 6.89 15.34
N GLU A 151 -4.35 5.62 14.95
CA GLU A 151 -3.26 4.65 14.83
C GLU A 151 -2.44 5.00 13.58
N PRO A 152 -1.09 4.99 13.65
CA PRO A 152 -0.26 5.25 12.48
C PRO A 152 -0.48 4.15 11.43
N GLY A 153 -0.45 4.57 10.17
CA GLY A 153 -0.34 3.64 9.05
C GLY A 153 1.06 3.07 8.95
N GLU A 154 1.29 2.27 7.93
CA GLU A 154 2.55 1.56 7.77
C GLU A 154 2.86 1.29 6.31
N VAL A 155 4.10 1.56 5.91
CA VAL A 155 4.68 1.08 4.65
C VAL A 155 5.69 0.01 5.00
N THR A 156 5.56 -1.17 4.39
CA THR A 156 6.56 -2.24 4.53
C THR A 156 7.34 -2.42 3.25
N LEU A 157 8.65 -2.63 3.37
CA LEU A 157 9.58 -2.72 2.25
C LEU A 157 10.54 -3.88 2.45
N THR A 158 10.74 -4.69 1.41
CA THR A 158 11.74 -5.77 1.42
C THR A 158 12.39 -5.96 0.06
N TYR A 159 13.64 -6.37 0.07
CA TYR A 159 14.42 -6.71 -1.11
C TYR A 159 14.37 -8.23 -1.34
N ILE A 160 13.80 -8.65 -2.47
CA ILE A 160 13.61 -10.06 -2.80
C ILE A 160 14.55 -10.41 -3.95
N GLY A 161 15.45 -11.36 -3.73
CA GLY A 161 16.35 -11.79 -4.78
C GLY A 161 17.43 -12.76 -4.31
N PRO A 162 18.00 -13.53 -5.26
CA PRO A 162 19.10 -14.43 -4.97
C PRO A 162 20.31 -13.62 -4.46
N LYS A 163 21.10 -14.23 -3.59
CA LYS A 163 22.37 -13.65 -3.10
C LYS A 163 23.33 -13.35 -4.26
N ARG A 164 23.17 -14.10 -5.37
CA ARG A 164 23.92 -13.99 -6.61
C ARG A 164 22.97 -14.17 -7.79
N GLY A 165 22.39 -13.11 -8.31
CA GLY A 165 21.59 -13.15 -9.53
C GLY A 165 21.10 -11.78 -9.98
N SER A 166 20.63 -11.71 -11.22
CA SER A 166 20.20 -10.48 -11.90
C SER A 166 18.72 -10.15 -11.72
N HIS A 167 17.93 -11.10 -11.22
CA HIS A 167 16.48 -10.98 -11.05
C HIS A 167 16.18 -10.56 -9.62
N VAL A 168 15.96 -9.26 -9.46
CA VAL A 168 15.72 -8.61 -8.18
C VAL A 168 14.32 -8.03 -8.23
N ALA A 169 13.60 -8.19 -7.13
CA ALA A 169 12.33 -7.55 -6.90
C ALA A 169 12.35 -6.78 -5.56
N ILE A 170 11.48 -5.79 -5.44
CA ILE A 170 11.18 -5.11 -4.18
C ILE A 170 9.71 -5.38 -3.89
N GLY A 171 9.44 -5.94 -2.71
CA GLY A 171 8.09 -6.06 -2.17
C GLY A 171 7.74 -4.80 -1.39
N ILE A 172 6.57 -4.24 -1.66
CA ILE A 172 6.03 -3.04 -1.02
C ILE A 172 4.62 -3.37 -0.53
N THR A 173 4.30 -3.04 0.71
CA THR A 173 2.89 -2.97 1.14
C THR A 173 2.62 -1.63 1.81
N TYR A 174 1.38 -1.18 1.71
CA TYR A 174 0.91 0.06 2.31
C TYR A 174 -0.41 -0.18 3.04
N ARG A 175 -0.44 0.24 4.31
CA ARG A 175 -1.62 0.31 5.16
C ARG A 175 -1.79 1.77 5.60
N PRO A 176 -2.97 2.38 5.41
CA PRO A 176 -3.20 3.77 5.76
C PRO A 176 -3.31 3.91 7.29
N PRO A 177 -3.16 5.14 7.81
CA PRO A 177 -3.49 5.43 9.18
C PRO A 177 -4.96 5.13 9.45
N MET A 178 -5.23 4.39 10.53
CA MET A 178 -6.60 4.01 10.89
C MET A 178 -7.12 4.91 12.00
N VAL A 179 -8.31 5.46 11.78
CA VAL A 179 -9.10 6.00 12.88
C VAL A 179 -9.87 4.83 13.45
N ARG A 180 -9.48 4.38 14.65
CA ARG A 180 -10.39 3.54 15.42
C ARG A 180 -11.63 4.40 15.69
N ARG A 181 -12.67 4.21 14.89
CA ARG A 181 -14.02 4.55 15.32
C ARG A 181 -14.18 3.77 16.60
N ARG A 182 -14.07 4.45 17.74
CA ARG A 182 -14.56 3.93 18.99
C ARG A 182 -16.03 3.66 18.69
N THR A 183 -16.33 2.45 18.26
CA THR A 183 -17.66 1.90 18.44
C THR A 183 -17.89 2.14 19.92
N ALA A 184 -18.74 3.12 20.22
CA ALA A 184 -19.13 3.39 21.58
C ALA A 184 -19.48 2.01 22.12
N SER A 185 -18.69 1.50 23.08
CA SER A 185 -18.95 0.22 23.71
C SER A 185 -20.44 0.22 23.97
N PRO A 186 -21.21 -0.75 23.43
CA PRO A 186 -22.66 -0.71 23.50
C PRO A 186 -22.98 -0.37 24.94
N VAL A 187 -23.55 0.81 25.15
CA VAL A 187 -23.84 1.30 26.49
C VAL A 187 -24.60 0.15 27.12
N PRO A 188 -24.08 -0.49 28.19
CA PRO A 188 -24.76 -1.63 28.78
C PRO A 188 -26.18 -1.16 29.02
N PRO A 189 -27.20 -1.93 28.57
CA PRO A 189 -28.57 -1.50 28.70
C PRO A 189 -28.78 -1.05 30.14
N PRO A 190 -29.41 0.12 30.36
CA PRO A 190 -29.59 0.63 31.71
C PRO A 190 -30.17 -0.51 32.56
N PRO A 191 -29.64 -0.77 33.76
CA PRO A 191 -30.12 -1.86 34.58
C PRO A 191 -31.64 -1.75 34.67
N LEU A 192 -32.35 -2.83 34.33
CA LEU A 192 -33.81 -2.90 34.47
C LEU A 192 -34.15 -2.46 35.88
N ARG A 193 -34.71 -1.26 36.02
CA ARG A 193 -35.14 -0.74 37.31
C ARG A 193 -36.22 -1.69 37.82
N LEU A 194 -35.91 -2.47 38.86
CA LEU A 194 -36.94 -3.06 39.68
C LEU A 194 -37.84 -1.93 40.22
N PRO A 195 -39.16 -2.10 40.27
CA PRO A 195 -40.06 -1.10 40.84
C PRO A 195 -39.71 -0.87 42.32
N THR A 196 -39.12 0.28 42.62
CA THR A 196 -38.88 0.74 43.99
C THR A 196 -40.22 1.10 44.64
N PRO A 197 -40.56 0.56 45.83
CA PRO A 197 -41.75 0.97 46.56
C PRO A 197 -41.62 2.43 47.02
N ALA A 198 -42.72 3.18 46.92
CA ALA A 198 -42.79 4.60 47.22
C ALA A 198 -42.37 4.92 48.66
N PRO A 199 -41.48 5.89 48.90
CA PRO A 199 -41.25 6.42 50.24
C PRO A 199 -42.32 7.44 50.60
N SER A 200 -42.88 7.28 51.80
CA SER A 200 -43.81 8.20 52.42
C SER A 200 -43.10 9.46 52.89
N PHE A 201 -43.71 10.62 52.65
CA PHE A 201 -43.22 11.93 53.04
C PHE A 201 -43.22 12.10 54.57
N SER A 202 -42.17 12.71 55.10
CA SER A 202 -42.25 13.54 56.30
C SER A 202 -41.21 14.65 56.17
N ALA A 203 -41.71 15.87 56.02
CA ALA A 203 -40.97 17.10 56.17
C ALA A 203 -40.65 17.29 57.65
N ASP A 204 -39.46 17.80 57.97
CA ASP A 204 -39.36 18.73 59.08
C ASP A 204 -38.18 19.69 58.94
N ASP A 205 -38.45 20.85 59.52
CA ASP A 205 -37.90 22.18 59.29
C ASP A 205 -36.69 22.52 60.17
N GLY A 206 -36.03 23.64 59.83
CA GLY A 206 -35.14 24.40 60.73
C GLY A 206 -33.66 24.01 60.65
N GLY A 207 -32.70 24.91 60.43
CA GLY A 207 -32.62 26.31 60.82
C GLY A 207 -31.40 26.46 61.72
N GLY A 208 -30.45 27.36 61.39
CA GLY A 208 -29.39 27.73 62.33
C GLY A 208 -28.04 28.12 61.73
N SER A 209 -27.81 29.43 61.68
CA SER A 209 -26.56 30.20 61.77
C SER A 209 -25.50 29.55 62.72
N SER A 210 -24.19 29.84 62.75
CA SER A 210 -23.41 31.05 62.50
C SER A 210 -21.91 30.74 62.74
N SER A 211 -21.06 31.41 61.96
CA SER A 211 -19.73 32.02 62.22
C SER A 211 -18.82 31.72 63.42
N SER A 212 -17.53 32.05 63.18
CA SER A 212 -16.40 32.47 64.07
C SER A 212 -15.66 31.40 64.89
N SER A 213 -14.37 31.50 65.25
CA SER A 213 -13.12 32.15 64.77
C SER A 213 -12.07 31.94 65.88
N SER A 214 -10.78 31.80 65.52
CA SER A 214 -9.58 31.97 66.41
C SER A 214 -9.36 30.90 67.49
N SER A 215 -8.19 30.61 68.09
CA SER A 215 -6.84 31.19 68.11
C SER A 215 -5.86 30.18 68.76
N VAL A 216 -4.60 30.23 68.32
CA VAL A 216 -3.31 30.15 69.05
C VAL A 216 -3.17 29.32 70.35
N THR A 217 -2.18 28.42 70.41
CA THR A 217 -1.32 28.26 71.60
C THR A 217 0.04 27.62 71.27
N SER A 218 1.08 28.12 71.93
CA SER A 218 2.50 27.77 71.77
C SER A 218 2.95 26.75 72.83
N GLY A 219 3.94 25.91 72.54
CA GLY A 219 4.60 25.05 73.54
C GLY A 219 5.83 24.32 72.98
N SER A 220 6.97 24.50 73.65
CA SER A 220 8.38 24.18 73.32
C SER A 220 8.77 22.65 73.30
N PRO A 221 10.02 22.27 72.95
CA PRO A 221 10.40 21.00 72.29
C PRO A 221 10.93 19.91 73.24
N PRO A 222 11.20 18.69 72.72
CA PRO A 222 12.57 18.16 72.87
C PRO A 222 13.13 17.34 71.68
N LEU A 223 14.42 17.61 71.42
CA LEU A 223 15.57 16.71 71.17
C LEU A 223 15.39 15.33 70.47
N PHE A 224 16.04 15.25 69.29
CA PHE A 224 16.91 14.20 68.74
C PHE A 224 16.56 12.71 68.90
N LEU A 225 16.24 12.08 67.76
CA LEU A 225 16.85 10.81 67.28
C LEU A 225 16.92 10.84 65.73
N PRO A 226 18.01 10.41 65.08
CA PRO A 226 18.05 10.26 63.62
C PRO A 226 17.22 9.05 63.20
N ALA A 227 16.20 9.27 62.36
CA ALA A 227 15.42 8.21 61.76
C ALA A 227 16.26 7.44 60.74
N THR A 228 16.43 6.15 60.98
CA THR A 228 16.96 5.18 60.03
C THR A 228 16.10 5.18 58.76
N PRO A 229 16.68 5.18 57.54
CA PRO A 229 15.88 5.07 56.32
C PRO A 229 15.14 3.72 56.27
N PRO A 230 13.90 3.68 55.75
CA PRO A 230 13.18 2.42 55.58
C PRO A 230 13.93 1.50 54.61
N PRO A 231 13.86 0.17 54.81
CA PRO A 231 14.47 -0.78 53.88
C PRO A 231 13.83 -0.64 52.48
N PRO A 232 14.60 -0.84 51.40
CA PRO A 232 14.05 -0.85 50.06
C PRO A 232 13.01 -1.98 49.91
N PRO A 233 11.93 -1.76 49.14
CA PRO A 233 10.95 -2.81 48.90
C PRO A 233 11.62 -4.02 48.20
N PRO A 234 11.17 -5.25 48.47
CA PRO A 234 11.70 -6.43 47.80
C PRO A 234 11.47 -6.32 46.27
N PRO A 235 12.35 -6.92 45.45
CA PRO A 235 12.17 -6.91 44.01
C PRO A 235 10.82 -7.57 43.71
N LEU A 236 9.95 -6.81 43.04
CA LEU A 236 8.73 -7.33 42.45
C LEU A 236 9.14 -8.44 41.48
N THR A 237 8.94 -9.69 41.90
CA THR A 237 8.88 -10.82 40.98
C THR A 237 7.75 -10.50 40.02
N HIS A 238 8.09 -10.14 38.79
CA HIS A 238 7.13 -9.99 37.72
C HIS A 238 6.48 -11.34 37.48
N THR A 239 5.37 -11.59 38.16
CA THR A 239 4.39 -12.60 37.75
C THR A 239 3.95 -12.19 36.35
N ILE A 240 4.46 -12.93 35.37
CA ILE A 240 4.05 -12.84 33.97
C ILE A 240 2.56 -13.19 33.97
N THR A 241 1.72 -12.15 33.97
CA THR A 241 0.30 -12.28 33.64
C THR A 241 0.27 -12.74 32.20
N THR A 242 0.08 -14.04 32.01
CA THR A 242 -0.27 -14.65 30.73
C THR A 242 -1.50 -13.93 30.20
N THR A 243 -1.28 -13.02 29.25
CA THR A 243 -2.34 -12.47 28.41
C THR A 243 -2.93 -13.62 27.63
N THR A 244 -4.05 -14.13 28.12
CA THR A 244 -4.92 -15.07 27.41
C THR A 244 -5.26 -14.47 26.07
N THR A 245 -4.76 -15.11 25.02
CA THR A 245 -5.12 -14.88 23.63
C THR A 245 -6.60 -15.21 23.48
N THR A 246 -7.47 -14.21 23.62
CA THR A 246 -8.86 -14.34 23.19
C THR A 246 -8.86 -14.28 21.67
N THR A 247 -9.14 -15.44 21.07
CA THR A 247 -9.49 -15.61 19.67
C THR A 247 -10.57 -14.61 19.28
N PRO A 248 -10.39 -13.79 18.24
CA PRO A 248 -11.47 -12.95 17.75
C PRO A 248 -12.46 -13.83 16.99
N THR A 249 -13.58 -14.15 17.63
CA THR A 249 -14.75 -14.73 16.99
C THR A 249 -15.25 -13.74 15.94
N SER A 250 -15.30 -14.20 14.69
CA SER A 250 -15.66 -13.42 13.51
C SER A 250 -17.05 -12.79 13.63
N ALA A 251 -17.11 -11.51 13.99
CA ALA A 251 -18.22 -10.65 13.63
C ALA A 251 -17.90 -10.01 12.27
N ARG A 252 -18.40 -10.63 11.21
CA ARG A 252 -18.39 -10.09 9.84
C ARG A 252 -19.27 -8.83 9.80
N SER A 253 -18.71 -7.67 10.10
CA SER A 253 -19.29 -6.41 9.62
C SER A 253 -18.82 -6.19 8.19
N CYS A 254 -19.75 -6.26 7.25
CA CYS A 254 -19.58 -5.88 5.85
C CYS A 254 -19.43 -4.35 5.79
N GLY A 255 -18.23 -3.85 6.09
CA GLY A 255 -17.82 -2.48 5.82
C GLY A 255 -16.53 -2.61 5.03
N ILE A 256 -16.46 -1.90 3.90
CA ILE A 256 -15.29 -1.76 3.01
C ILE A 256 -14.03 -1.77 3.89
N GLN A 257 -13.43 -2.95 4.03
CA GLN A 257 -12.29 -3.08 4.92
C GLN A 257 -11.12 -2.46 4.18
N ASP A 258 -10.37 -1.62 4.89
CA ASP A 258 -9.08 -1.08 4.50
C ASP A 258 -8.10 -2.22 4.18
N SER A 259 -8.25 -2.80 3.00
CA SER A 259 -7.38 -3.83 2.45
C SER A 259 -6.03 -3.24 2.07
N THR A 260 -4.98 -3.79 2.66
CA THR A 260 -3.59 -3.42 2.40
C THR A 260 -3.29 -3.43 0.90
N VAL A 261 -2.72 -2.32 0.39
CA VAL A 261 -2.23 -2.26 -0.99
C VAL A 261 -0.87 -2.93 -1.07
N SER A 262 -0.63 -3.69 -2.13
CA SER A 262 0.66 -4.38 -2.36
C SER A 262 1.21 -4.11 -3.75
N VAL A 263 2.51 -3.82 -3.83
CA VAL A 263 3.24 -3.64 -5.09
C VAL A 263 4.45 -4.55 -5.11
N VAL A 264 4.68 -5.24 -6.22
CA VAL A 264 5.96 -5.91 -6.51
C VAL A 264 6.64 -5.20 -7.66
N PHE A 265 7.82 -4.63 -7.39
CA PHE A 265 8.63 -3.96 -8.39
C PHE A 265 9.81 -4.84 -8.83
N ALA A 266 9.75 -5.33 -10.07
CA ALA A 266 10.73 -6.24 -10.68
C ALA A 266 11.10 -5.80 -12.11
N PRO A 267 11.89 -4.72 -12.27
CA PRO A 267 12.19 -4.12 -13.59
C PRO A 267 13.05 -5.00 -14.52
N HIS A 268 13.54 -6.13 -14.04
CA HIS A 268 14.28 -7.14 -14.83
C HIS A 268 13.59 -8.50 -14.84
N GLY A 269 12.37 -8.53 -14.31
CA GLY A 269 11.57 -9.71 -14.10
C GLY A 269 12.05 -10.57 -12.94
N VAL A 270 11.10 -11.29 -12.37
CA VAL A 270 11.27 -12.23 -11.27
C VAL A 270 10.28 -13.39 -11.47
N ALA A 271 10.70 -14.61 -11.17
CA ALA A 271 9.80 -15.76 -11.21
C ALA A 271 9.01 -15.87 -9.90
N TYR A 272 7.77 -16.38 -9.98
CA TYR A 272 6.93 -16.60 -8.81
C TYR A 272 7.63 -17.43 -7.72
N THR A 273 8.43 -18.43 -8.10
CA THR A 273 9.17 -19.28 -7.16
C THR A 273 10.09 -18.49 -6.24
N ALA A 274 10.63 -17.35 -6.68
CA ALA A 274 11.46 -16.47 -5.86
C ALA A 274 10.63 -15.52 -4.97
N LEU A 275 9.35 -15.33 -5.29
CA LEU A 275 8.40 -14.55 -4.51
C LEU A 275 7.55 -15.42 -3.57
N GLN A 276 7.55 -16.74 -3.74
CA GLN A 276 6.60 -17.63 -3.08
C GLN A 276 6.68 -17.55 -1.55
N GLY A 277 7.88 -17.53 -0.97
CA GLY A 277 8.03 -17.37 0.48
C GLY A 277 7.55 -16.01 0.98
N TYR A 278 7.86 -14.93 0.24
CA TYR A 278 7.35 -13.59 0.55
C TYR A 278 5.82 -13.51 0.47
N ALA A 279 5.22 -14.12 -0.57
CA ALA A 279 3.78 -14.11 -0.76
C ALA A 279 3.06 -14.87 0.36
N THR A 280 3.57 -16.05 0.72
CA THR A 280 2.93 -16.91 1.73
C THR A 280 3.16 -16.47 3.16
N ALA A 281 4.32 -15.90 3.48
CA ALA A 281 4.64 -15.45 4.84
C ALA A 281 4.21 -14.01 5.09
N HIS A 282 4.42 -13.08 4.15
CA HIS A 282 4.15 -11.66 4.37
C HIS A 282 2.86 -11.18 3.72
N LEU A 283 2.71 -11.33 2.40
CA LEU A 283 1.53 -10.77 1.70
C LEU A 283 0.22 -11.38 2.21
N LEU A 284 0.20 -12.68 2.47
CA LEU A 284 -0.97 -13.35 3.05
C LEU A 284 -1.25 -12.89 4.48
N GLN A 285 -0.22 -12.72 5.31
CA GLN A 285 -0.37 -12.28 6.70
C GLN A 285 -0.86 -10.83 6.81
N GLU A 286 -0.44 -9.97 5.87
CA GLU A 286 -0.86 -8.57 5.81
C GLU A 286 -2.19 -8.37 5.06
N SER A 287 -2.87 -9.46 4.68
CA SER A 287 -4.10 -9.43 3.86
C SER A 287 -3.92 -8.56 2.60
N ALA A 288 -2.74 -8.67 1.98
CA ALA A 288 -2.29 -7.87 0.85
C ALA A 288 -2.31 -8.70 -0.45
N LEU A 289 -3.15 -9.74 -0.49
CA LEU A 289 -3.50 -10.50 -1.69
C LEU A 289 -5.02 -10.39 -1.92
N PRO A 290 -5.51 -10.29 -3.17
CA PRO A 290 -4.76 -10.30 -4.44
C PRO A 290 -3.78 -9.13 -4.59
N LEU A 291 -2.70 -9.34 -5.36
CA LEU A 291 -1.67 -8.33 -5.52
C LEU A 291 -2.23 -7.10 -6.25
N THR A 292 -2.16 -5.90 -5.66
CA THR A 292 -2.64 -4.68 -6.31
C THR A 292 -1.91 -4.37 -7.63
N ALA A 293 -0.57 -4.28 -7.60
CA ALA A 293 0.21 -3.96 -8.80
C ALA A 293 1.48 -4.81 -8.93
N LEU A 294 1.69 -5.36 -10.12
CA LEU A 294 2.94 -5.99 -10.55
C LEU A 294 3.65 -5.07 -11.55
N LEU A 295 4.74 -4.42 -11.12
CA LEU A 295 5.59 -3.63 -12.01
C LEU A 295 6.71 -4.53 -12.54
N HIS A 296 6.49 -5.16 -13.70
CA HIS A 296 7.34 -6.23 -14.21
C HIS A 296 7.58 -6.07 -15.72
N CYS A 297 8.76 -6.44 -16.20
CA CYS A 297 9.07 -6.32 -17.62
C CYS A 297 8.19 -7.24 -18.50
N PHE A 298 7.76 -6.72 -19.65
CA PHE A 298 7.13 -7.52 -20.72
C PHE A 298 8.14 -8.27 -21.57
N TYR A 299 9.41 -7.89 -21.49
CA TYR A 299 10.45 -8.41 -22.37
C TYR A 299 11.13 -9.63 -21.79
N ASN A 300 11.46 -10.57 -22.67
CA ASN A 300 12.40 -11.62 -22.36
C ASN A 300 13.80 -11.03 -22.31
N VAL A 301 14.33 -10.86 -21.10
CA VAL A 301 15.75 -10.59 -20.95
C VAL A 301 16.46 -11.90 -21.21
N SER A 302 16.91 -12.12 -22.44
CA SER A 302 17.75 -13.26 -22.76
C SER A 302 18.99 -13.21 -21.86
N PRO A 303 19.34 -14.29 -21.15
CA PRO A 303 20.64 -14.34 -20.49
C PRO A 303 21.73 -14.20 -21.56
N PRO A 304 22.88 -13.59 -21.24
CA PRO A 304 23.96 -13.44 -22.20
C PRO A 304 24.39 -14.81 -22.74
N TRP A 305 24.74 -14.84 -24.03
CA TRP A 305 24.96 -16.06 -24.83
C TRP A 305 25.91 -17.10 -24.21
N TYR A 306 26.83 -16.70 -23.34
CA TYR A 306 27.76 -17.60 -22.64
C TYR A 306 27.13 -18.39 -21.46
N SER A 307 25.91 -18.03 -21.03
CA SER A 307 25.18 -18.76 -19.98
C SER A 307 24.45 -20.01 -20.52
N TYR A 308 24.72 -20.40 -21.77
CA TYR A 308 24.01 -21.47 -22.50
C TYR A 308 24.35 -22.90 -22.02
N ARG A 309 25.12 -23.06 -20.94
CA ARG A 309 25.63 -24.39 -20.54
C ARG A 309 24.67 -25.24 -19.71
N HIS A 310 23.47 -24.74 -19.36
CA HIS A 310 22.44 -25.54 -18.70
C HIS A 310 21.04 -25.25 -19.29
N HIS A 311 20.45 -26.24 -19.95
CA HIS A 311 19.22 -26.14 -20.75
C HIS A 311 17.91 -25.94 -19.95
N THR A 312 17.95 -25.73 -18.63
CA THR A 312 16.75 -25.80 -17.77
C THR A 312 16.24 -24.47 -17.19
N HIS A 313 16.95 -23.35 -17.38
CA HIS A 313 16.54 -22.04 -16.82
C HIS A 313 16.13 -21.00 -17.88
N ARG A 314 15.63 -21.45 -19.04
CA ARG A 314 15.07 -20.58 -20.09
C ARG A 314 13.62 -20.19 -19.77
N ARG A 315 13.37 -19.53 -18.63
CA ARG A 315 12.09 -18.83 -18.45
C ARG A 315 12.24 -17.41 -18.98
N LEU A 316 11.73 -17.26 -20.20
CA LEU A 316 11.44 -15.99 -20.85
C LEU A 316 10.75 -15.06 -19.84
N SER A 317 11.35 -13.91 -19.49
CA SER A 317 10.83 -13.07 -18.38
C SER A 317 9.36 -12.68 -18.57
N ALA A 318 8.85 -12.58 -19.79
CA ALA A 318 7.42 -12.38 -20.05
C ALA A 318 6.56 -13.53 -19.49
N LEU A 319 6.97 -14.78 -19.72
CA LEU A 319 6.28 -15.96 -19.18
C LEU A 319 6.39 -16.01 -17.66
N ALA A 320 7.55 -15.63 -17.10
CA ALA A 320 7.70 -15.52 -15.66
C ALA A 320 6.79 -14.43 -15.07
N GLY A 321 6.63 -13.29 -15.77
CA GLY A 321 5.71 -12.23 -15.39
C GLY A 321 4.26 -12.69 -15.41
N GLN A 322 3.85 -13.42 -16.47
CA GLN A 322 2.51 -13.98 -16.59
C GLN A 322 2.21 -15.00 -15.48
N GLU A 323 3.11 -15.95 -15.25
CA GLU A 323 3.00 -16.91 -14.16
C GLU A 323 2.90 -16.22 -12.79
N THR A 324 3.70 -15.17 -12.59
CA THR A 324 3.71 -14.39 -11.35
C THR A 324 2.42 -13.61 -11.16
N ALA A 325 1.92 -12.95 -12.21
CA ALA A 325 0.67 -12.21 -12.19
C ALA A 325 -0.50 -13.14 -11.84
N VAL A 326 -0.60 -14.29 -12.51
CA VAL A 326 -1.65 -15.29 -12.25
C VAL A 326 -1.53 -15.87 -10.84
N ALA A 327 -0.31 -16.25 -10.41
CA ALA A 327 -0.11 -16.89 -9.11
C ALA A 327 -0.36 -15.95 -7.91
N LEU A 328 -0.14 -14.65 -8.09
CA LEU A 328 -0.41 -13.62 -7.07
C LEU A 328 -1.80 -12.98 -7.20
N GLY A 329 -2.56 -13.35 -8.23
CA GLY A 329 -3.85 -12.71 -8.55
C GLY A 329 -3.69 -11.21 -8.81
N ALA A 330 -2.65 -10.79 -9.54
CA ALA A 330 -2.35 -9.39 -9.75
C ALA A 330 -3.54 -8.66 -10.41
N ARG A 331 -3.95 -7.51 -9.86
CA ARG A 331 -5.01 -6.67 -10.43
C ARG A 331 -4.49 -5.89 -11.63
N ALA A 332 -3.33 -5.26 -11.49
CA ALA A 332 -2.65 -4.59 -12.59
C ALA A 332 -1.24 -5.17 -12.84
N TRP A 333 -0.87 -5.34 -14.09
CA TRP A 333 0.49 -5.60 -14.53
C TRP A 333 0.98 -4.45 -15.42
N ILE A 334 1.87 -3.64 -14.86
CA ILE A 334 2.46 -2.49 -15.54
C ILE A 334 3.87 -2.84 -16.02
N GLY A 335 4.17 -2.49 -17.27
CA GLY A 335 5.45 -2.76 -17.91
C GLY A 335 6.59 -1.98 -17.28
N ALA A 336 7.44 -2.64 -16.49
CA ALA A 336 8.68 -2.07 -16.01
C ALA A 336 9.83 -2.48 -16.94
N ARG A 337 10.52 -1.51 -17.57
CA ARG A 337 11.50 -1.66 -18.65
C ARG A 337 10.86 -1.67 -20.04
N ALA A 338 10.36 -0.51 -20.41
CA ALA A 338 9.90 -0.15 -21.74
C ALA A 338 11.08 0.25 -22.65
N GLY A 339 11.17 -0.34 -23.84
CA GLY A 339 12.12 0.13 -24.86
C GLY A 339 11.48 1.30 -25.56
N SER A 340 11.94 2.53 -25.29
CA SER A 340 11.30 3.78 -25.74
C SER A 340 10.68 3.67 -27.14
N GLY A 341 9.36 3.54 -27.21
CA GLY A 341 8.62 3.56 -28.46
C GLY A 341 7.32 2.75 -28.44
N ASP A 342 6.62 2.83 -29.57
CA ASP A 342 5.31 2.19 -29.87
C ASP A 342 5.26 0.67 -29.60
N ARG A 343 6.43 0.04 -29.50
CA ARG A 343 6.55 -1.40 -29.23
C ARG A 343 6.03 -1.80 -27.85
N ASP A 344 6.08 -0.90 -26.87
CA ASP A 344 5.64 -1.24 -25.50
C ASP A 344 4.12 -1.44 -25.43
N GLY A 345 3.33 -0.60 -26.10
CA GLY A 345 1.88 -0.76 -26.20
C GLY A 345 1.48 -2.06 -26.90
N GLN A 346 2.14 -2.36 -28.03
CA GLN A 346 1.93 -3.62 -28.74
C GLN A 346 2.26 -4.84 -27.87
N ARG A 347 3.30 -4.76 -27.03
CA ARG A 347 3.67 -5.84 -26.11
C ARG A 347 2.67 -5.98 -24.97
N ALA A 348 2.21 -4.89 -24.38
CA ALA A 348 1.14 -4.95 -23.37
C ALA A 348 -0.11 -5.64 -23.94
N PHE A 349 -0.50 -5.30 -25.18
CA PHE A 349 -1.61 -5.95 -25.88
C PHE A 349 -1.38 -7.45 -26.10
N GLU A 350 -0.19 -7.86 -26.54
CA GLU A 350 0.17 -9.27 -26.70
C GLU A 350 0.10 -10.04 -25.37
N VAL A 351 0.58 -9.42 -24.29
CA VAL A 351 0.58 -10.00 -22.94
C VAL A 351 -0.84 -10.11 -22.40
N GLN A 352 -1.68 -9.07 -22.55
CA GLN A 352 -3.09 -9.11 -22.17
C GLN A 352 -3.80 -10.27 -22.89
N ARG A 353 -3.64 -10.35 -24.22
CA ARG A 353 -4.24 -11.42 -25.03
C ARG A 353 -3.75 -12.82 -24.63
N ALA A 354 -2.54 -12.95 -24.10
CA ALA A 354 -2.02 -14.22 -23.59
C ALA A 354 -2.62 -14.57 -22.22
N LEU A 355 -2.82 -13.59 -21.34
CA LEU A 355 -3.52 -13.76 -20.07
C LEU A 355 -4.98 -14.18 -20.29
N ASP A 356 -5.71 -13.45 -21.15
CA ASP A 356 -7.12 -13.73 -21.43
C ASP A 356 -7.32 -15.17 -21.95
N ARG A 357 -6.40 -15.63 -22.82
CA ARG A 357 -6.39 -17.03 -23.28
C ARG A 357 -6.15 -18.02 -22.16
N CYS A 358 -5.19 -17.75 -21.26
CA CYS A 358 -4.95 -18.63 -20.12
C CYS A 358 -6.13 -18.70 -19.15
N PHE A 359 -6.91 -17.64 -19.01
CA PHE A 359 -8.13 -17.66 -18.20
C PHE A 359 -9.29 -18.37 -18.92
N ALA A 360 -9.43 -18.21 -20.24
CA ALA A 360 -10.44 -18.90 -21.03
C ALA A 360 -10.21 -20.42 -21.13
N ASP A 361 -8.95 -20.83 -21.33
CA ASP A 361 -8.57 -22.25 -21.44
C ASP A 361 -8.60 -22.99 -20.09
N GLY A 362 -8.75 -22.27 -18.98
CA GLY A 362 -8.85 -22.83 -17.62
C GLY A 362 -10.06 -23.73 -17.36
N GLY A 363 -10.93 -23.95 -18.36
CA GLY A 363 -12.04 -24.90 -18.34
C GLY A 363 -11.69 -26.34 -18.78
N GLU A 364 -10.56 -26.58 -19.46
CA GLU A 364 -10.12 -27.92 -19.84
C GLU A 364 -8.64 -28.12 -19.49
N ALA A 365 -8.37 -28.49 -18.23
CA ALA A 365 -7.01 -28.69 -17.77
C ALA A 365 -6.33 -29.88 -18.47
N SER A 366 -5.19 -29.59 -19.10
CA SER A 366 -4.16 -30.56 -19.48
C SER A 366 -3.75 -31.42 -18.26
N PRO A 367 -3.67 -32.76 -18.38
CA PRO A 367 -3.55 -33.68 -17.23
C PRO A 367 -2.20 -33.65 -16.48
N ASP A 368 -1.19 -32.91 -16.95
CA ASP A 368 0.18 -33.03 -16.44
C ASP A 368 0.60 -31.93 -15.42
N VAL A 369 -0.36 -31.15 -14.91
CA VAL A 369 -0.08 -30.06 -13.94
C VAL A 369 -0.80 -30.31 -12.60
N SER A 370 -0.70 -31.53 -12.08
CA SER A 370 -1.34 -31.98 -10.83
C SER A 370 -0.79 -31.38 -9.51
N LYS A 371 -0.21 -30.16 -9.50
CA LYS A 371 0.32 -29.54 -8.26
C LYS A 371 0.01 -28.04 -8.05
N ARG A 372 -0.84 -27.41 -8.86
CA ARG A 372 -1.10 -25.94 -8.78
C ARG A 372 -2.24 -25.51 -7.83
N HIS A 373 -2.71 -26.38 -6.94
CA HIS A 373 -3.95 -26.16 -6.18
C HIS A 373 -3.86 -25.38 -4.85
N LEU A 374 -2.75 -24.73 -4.51
CA LEU A 374 -2.59 -24.17 -3.15
C LEU A 374 -3.08 -22.73 -2.94
N LEU A 375 -3.50 -21.99 -3.97
CA LEU A 375 -4.02 -20.61 -3.79
C LEU A 375 -5.38 -20.33 -4.45
N THR A 376 -5.91 -21.24 -5.26
CA THR A 376 -7.28 -21.17 -5.80
C THR A 376 -8.22 -22.08 -5.00
N GLY A 377 -8.29 -21.82 -3.70
CA GLY A 377 -9.12 -22.58 -2.78
C GLY A 377 -10.53 -21.99 -2.64
N SER A 378 -11.45 -22.36 -3.53
CA SER A 378 -12.84 -22.73 -3.18
C SER A 378 -13.66 -23.08 -4.43
N PRO A 379 -13.91 -24.37 -4.72
CA PRO A 379 -14.91 -24.80 -5.67
C PRO A 379 -16.29 -24.65 -5.01
N GLY A 380 -16.80 -23.42 -4.98
CA GLY A 380 -18.03 -23.06 -4.28
C GLY A 380 -18.91 -22.15 -5.13
N GLY A 381 -19.33 -22.62 -6.30
CA GLY A 381 -20.62 -22.36 -6.98
C GLY A 381 -21.15 -20.93 -7.23
N GLY A 382 -20.53 -19.88 -6.73
CA GLY A 382 -20.94 -18.50 -7.02
C GLY A 382 -20.23 -18.00 -8.27
N HIS A 383 -20.95 -17.33 -9.16
CA HIS A 383 -20.39 -16.46 -10.21
C HIS A 383 -19.61 -15.29 -9.56
N GLY A 384 -18.51 -15.60 -8.86
CA GLY A 384 -17.59 -14.62 -8.33
C GLY A 384 -16.93 -13.95 -9.53
N HIS A 385 -17.16 -12.64 -9.67
CA HIS A 385 -16.50 -11.82 -10.68
C HIS A 385 -14.98 -11.91 -10.47
N HIS A 386 -14.33 -12.79 -11.22
CA HIS A 386 -12.87 -12.79 -11.32
C HIS A 386 -12.49 -11.50 -12.05
N HIS A 387 -11.98 -10.50 -11.32
CA HIS A 387 -11.41 -9.33 -11.98
C HIS A 387 -10.18 -9.77 -12.78
N PRO A 388 -10.19 -9.63 -14.11
CA PRO A 388 -9.05 -9.98 -14.93
C PRO A 388 -7.85 -9.08 -14.58
N THR A 389 -6.64 -9.62 -14.69
CA THR A 389 -5.42 -8.82 -14.60
C THR A 389 -5.38 -7.85 -15.77
N GLU A 390 -5.28 -6.56 -15.48
CA GLU A 390 -5.17 -5.50 -16.47
C GLU A 390 -3.71 -5.18 -16.79
N VAL A 391 -3.32 -5.27 -18.05
CA VAL A 391 -1.95 -5.07 -18.52
C VAL A 391 -1.82 -3.70 -19.18
N ARG A 392 -0.92 -2.86 -18.66
CA ARG A 392 -0.71 -1.49 -19.15
C ARG A 392 0.76 -1.18 -19.43
N ALA A 393 1.02 -0.55 -20.57
CA ALA A 393 2.30 0.09 -20.88
C ALA A 393 2.11 1.61 -20.73
N LEU A 394 2.60 2.17 -19.62
CA LEU A 394 2.48 3.60 -19.38
C LEU A 394 3.50 4.37 -20.23
N ALA A 395 3.05 5.44 -20.89
CA ALA A 395 3.91 6.44 -21.51
C ALA A 395 4.56 7.34 -20.45
N VAL A 396 5.62 8.06 -20.82
CA VAL A 396 6.26 9.02 -19.91
C VAL A 396 5.26 10.11 -19.53
N GLY A 397 5.05 10.28 -18.23
CA GLY A 397 4.09 11.23 -17.67
C GLY A 397 2.69 10.67 -17.45
N GLU A 398 2.37 9.52 -18.05
CA GLU A 398 1.11 8.81 -17.84
C GLU A 398 1.05 8.24 -16.42
N GLU A 399 -0.15 8.21 -15.88
CA GLU A 399 -0.43 7.64 -14.58
C GLU A 399 -1.72 6.83 -14.58
N ILE A 400 -1.78 5.87 -13.67
CA ILE A 400 -2.94 5.01 -13.46
C ILE A 400 -3.22 4.93 -11.97
N ALA A 401 -4.48 5.14 -11.60
CA ALA A 401 -4.97 4.97 -10.24
C ALA A 401 -5.62 3.59 -10.09
N MET A 402 -5.44 2.96 -8.93
CA MET A 402 -6.02 1.66 -8.63
C MET A 402 -6.23 1.48 -7.14
N THR A 403 -7.10 0.54 -6.81
CA THR A 403 -7.39 0.10 -5.44
C THR A 403 -7.10 -1.39 -5.31
N SER A 404 -7.30 -1.95 -4.12
CA SER A 404 -7.30 -3.41 -3.91
C SER A 404 -8.24 -4.17 -4.85
N GLU A 405 -9.32 -3.51 -5.28
CA GLU A 405 -10.35 -4.12 -6.12
C GLU A 405 -9.97 -4.13 -7.61
N GLY A 406 -9.12 -3.20 -8.04
CA GLY A 406 -8.75 -3.08 -9.45
C GLY A 406 -8.35 -1.67 -9.84
N VAL A 407 -8.15 -1.47 -11.15
CA VAL A 407 -7.90 -0.16 -11.74
C VAL A 407 -9.14 0.72 -11.58
N TRP A 408 -8.92 1.97 -11.21
CA TRP A 408 -9.96 2.97 -11.01
C TRP A 408 -10.03 3.85 -12.25
N GLU A 409 -11.07 3.66 -13.07
CA GLU A 409 -11.36 4.54 -14.21
C GLU A 409 -12.28 5.68 -13.75
N GLU A 410 -11.78 6.92 -13.78
CA GLU A 410 -12.48 8.11 -13.28
C GLU A 410 -13.86 8.32 -13.95
N GLU A 411 -14.04 7.83 -15.18
CA GLU A 411 -15.27 7.93 -15.96
C GLU A 411 -16.44 7.10 -15.40
N THR A 412 -16.16 6.12 -14.53
CA THR A 412 -17.21 5.24 -13.95
C THR A 412 -18.03 5.92 -12.85
N LEU A 413 -17.50 6.97 -12.21
CA LEU A 413 -18.21 7.67 -11.13
C LEU A 413 -19.36 8.56 -11.61
N PHE A 414 -19.26 9.09 -12.84
CA PHE A 414 -20.25 10.03 -13.37
C PHE A 414 -21.21 9.40 -14.39
N SER A 415 -20.93 8.16 -14.83
CA SER A 415 -21.76 7.48 -15.84
C SER A 415 -22.97 6.76 -15.26
N ASP A 416 -23.02 6.54 -13.93
CA ASP A 416 -24.04 5.69 -13.30
C ASP A 416 -25.13 6.46 -12.53
N GLU A 417 -25.04 7.80 -12.41
CA GLU A 417 -26.12 8.60 -11.79
C GLU A 417 -27.43 8.63 -12.61
N GLY A 418 -27.49 7.94 -13.76
CA GLY A 418 -28.69 7.89 -14.60
C GLY A 418 -29.54 6.61 -14.48
N LYS A 419 -29.08 5.54 -13.82
CA LYS A 419 -29.76 4.22 -13.93
C LYS A 419 -29.86 3.34 -12.68
N TRP A 420 -29.42 3.79 -11.52
CA TRP A 420 -29.74 3.11 -10.25
C TRP A 420 -31.19 3.41 -9.85
N SER A 421 -32.12 2.64 -10.42
CA SER A 421 -33.35 2.12 -9.80
C SER A 421 -34.04 3.00 -8.74
N LEU A 422 -35.04 3.76 -9.22
CA LEU A 422 -36.24 4.17 -8.45
C LEU A 422 -37.05 2.97 -7.91
N GLU A 423 -36.64 1.72 -8.21
CA GLU A 423 -37.29 0.51 -7.72
C GLU A 423 -37.00 0.19 -6.24
N LEU A 424 -36.01 0.84 -5.59
CA LEU A 424 -35.74 0.60 -4.17
C LEU A 424 -36.65 1.41 -3.21
N LEU A 425 -37.50 2.30 -3.73
CA LEU A 425 -38.37 3.14 -2.91
C LEU A 425 -39.86 2.78 -2.96
N GLY A 426 -40.29 1.76 -3.69
CA GLY A 426 -41.69 1.29 -3.64
C GLY A 426 -42.74 2.38 -3.86
N LEU A 427 -42.38 3.49 -4.51
CA LEU A 427 -43.29 4.56 -4.87
C LEU A 427 -43.56 4.44 -6.37
N GLY A 428 -44.58 3.65 -6.70
CA GLY A 428 -45.18 3.64 -8.02
C GLY A 428 -45.84 5.00 -8.27
N LEU A 429 -45.09 5.92 -8.88
CA LEU A 429 -45.66 7.10 -9.54
C LEU A 429 -45.41 6.93 -11.03
N ASP A 430 -46.45 6.44 -11.69
CA ASP A 430 -46.62 6.44 -13.14
C ASP A 430 -46.79 7.90 -13.58
N ILE A 431 -45.71 8.52 -14.07
CA ILE A 431 -45.78 9.86 -14.68
C ILE A 431 -46.04 9.63 -16.16
N GLY A 432 -47.32 9.79 -16.53
CA GLY A 432 -47.78 9.72 -17.90
C GLY A 432 -47.10 10.74 -18.80
N ASP A 433 -46.70 10.24 -19.98
CA ASP A 433 -46.18 10.99 -21.12
C ASP A 433 -47.26 11.94 -21.69
N GLU A 434 -47.28 13.20 -21.23
CA GLU A 434 -48.03 14.27 -21.90
C GLU A 434 -47.16 14.99 -22.93
N LYS A 435 -47.40 14.66 -24.20
CA LYS A 435 -46.94 15.41 -25.37
C LYS A 435 -47.60 16.79 -25.40
N GLY A 436 -46.90 17.81 -24.91
CA GLY A 436 -47.26 19.21 -25.04
C GLY A 436 -46.43 19.94 -26.09
N LEU A 437 -46.98 20.08 -27.30
CA LEU A 437 -46.54 21.01 -28.35
C LEU A 437 -46.67 22.46 -27.86
N LEU A 438 -45.60 23.27 -27.96
CA LEU A 438 -45.70 24.73 -28.06
C LEU A 438 -44.54 25.31 -28.89
N PRO A 439 -44.73 26.49 -29.51
CA PRO A 439 -44.19 26.82 -30.82
C PRO A 439 -42.97 27.75 -30.81
N VAL A 440 -42.25 27.62 -31.91
CA VAL A 440 -41.21 28.52 -32.41
C VAL A 440 -41.84 29.88 -32.77
N ASP A 441 -41.26 30.95 -32.21
CA ASP A 441 -40.91 32.21 -32.89
C ASP A 441 -40.70 33.28 -31.82
N TRP A 442 -39.59 34.02 -31.87
CA TRP A 442 -39.56 35.49 -31.86
C TRP A 442 -38.12 35.97 -32.08
N LEU A 443 -38.01 36.87 -33.06
CA LEU A 443 -36.81 37.53 -33.59
C LEU A 443 -36.08 38.42 -32.58
N GLY A 444 -34.80 38.69 -32.86
CA GLY A 444 -34.10 39.86 -32.30
C GLY A 444 -32.69 40.08 -32.82
N ASN A 445 -32.56 40.49 -34.09
CA ASN A 445 -31.38 41.21 -34.58
C ASN A 445 -31.20 42.51 -33.78
N ALA A 446 -29.97 42.85 -33.37
CA ALA A 446 -29.27 44.08 -33.78
C ALA A 446 -27.96 44.32 -32.98
N TRP A 447 -26.96 44.84 -33.71
CA TRP A 447 -25.67 45.43 -33.34
C TRP A 447 -24.47 44.51 -33.11
#